data_AF-G4D048-F1
#
_entry.id   AF-G4D048-F1
#
_cell.length_a   1.000
_cell.length_b   1.000
_cell.length_c   1.000
_cell.angle_alpha   90.00
_cell.angle_beta   90.00
_cell.angle_gamma   90.00
#
_symmetry.space_group_name_H-M   'P 1'
#
loop_
_entity.id
_entity.type
_entity.pdbx_description
1 polymer ?
#
loop_
_entity_poly.entity_id
_entity_poly.type
_entity_poly.pdbx_seq_one_letter_code
_entity_poly.pdbx_strand_id
1 'polypeptide(L)'
;MSQPPDISQYQPPKRHRGWIAAIIAVAVIIALVLVARRITSDPDLSQSPMPTPVATPSSATTPTPIPASVTAVASSVPFSSKDNSTEGTWSIDDVSWGPGSVTLTVTIEVTRGSLSDYTFFIMENESTNIHEASLPPTGTLGDTISPGHKVHGTVTIDCPRADATVMFTHGSGMSSPISALTIKA
;
A
#
# COMPACT_ATOMS: atom_id res chain seq x y z
N MET A 1 9.00 -30.71 -60.06
CA MET A 1 7.70 -30.03 -59.92
C MET A 1 7.58 -29.63 -58.46
N SER A 2 7.77 -28.34 -58.18
CA SER A 2 7.82 -27.79 -56.82
C SER A 2 6.44 -27.23 -56.47
N GLN A 3 5.83 -27.72 -55.39
CA GLN A 3 4.57 -27.22 -54.88
C GLN A 3 4.82 -25.87 -54.18
N PRO A 4 4.14 -24.78 -54.56
CA PRO A 4 4.33 -23.50 -53.91
C PRO A 4 3.83 -23.54 -52.46
N PRO A 5 4.48 -22.80 -51.53
CA PRO A 5 4.13 -22.79 -50.13
C PRO A 5 2.72 -22.21 -49.91
N ASP A 6 1.92 -22.91 -49.10
CA ASP A 6 0.56 -22.54 -48.74
C ASP A 6 0.55 -21.33 -47.79
N ILE A 7 -0.05 -20.22 -48.24
CA ILE A 7 -0.14 -18.90 -47.58
C ILE A 7 -1.30 -18.83 -46.58
N SER A 8 -2.10 -19.89 -46.43
CA SER A 8 -3.24 -19.95 -45.51
C SER A 8 -2.88 -19.70 -44.03
N GLN A 9 -1.59 -19.78 -43.69
CA GLN A 9 -1.04 -19.59 -42.34
C GLN A 9 -0.93 -18.10 -41.93
N TYR A 10 -1.12 -17.17 -42.88
CA TYR A 10 -1.08 -15.73 -42.63
C TYR A 10 -2.47 -15.09 -42.49
N GLN A 11 -3.55 -15.86 -42.38
CA GLN A 11 -4.86 -15.28 -42.11
C GLN A 11 -4.98 -14.83 -40.64
N PRO A 12 -5.35 -13.56 -40.36
CA PRO A 12 -5.57 -13.09 -39.00
C PRO A 12 -6.70 -13.88 -38.33
N PRO A 13 -6.59 -14.24 -37.04
CA PRO A 13 -7.66 -14.92 -36.33
C PRO A 13 -8.93 -14.05 -36.33
N LYS A 14 -10.04 -14.61 -36.82
CA LYS A 14 -11.36 -13.95 -36.82
C LYS A 14 -11.78 -13.72 -35.36
N ARG A 15 -11.60 -12.49 -34.86
CA ARG A 15 -12.06 -12.09 -33.52
C ARG A 15 -13.59 -12.19 -33.45
N HIS A 16 -14.08 -13.07 -32.59
CA HIS A 16 -15.51 -13.18 -32.26
C HIS A 16 -15.99 -11.91 -31.54
N ARG A 17 -16.60 -10.99 -32.30
CA ARG A 17 -17.18 -9.73 -31.82
C ARG A 17 -18.31 -9.89 -30.79
N GLY A 18 -18.83 -11.10 -30.58
CA GLY A 18 -19.90 -11.37 -29.61
C GLY A 18 -19.49 -11.33 -28.14
N TRP A 19 -18.23 -11.59 -27.80
CA TRP A 19 -17.80 -11.65 -26.39
C TRP A 19 -17.74 -10.26 -25.74
N ILE A 20 -17.36 -9.23 -26.49
CA ILE A 20 -17.23 -7.87 -25.96
C ILE A 20 -18.60 -7.32 -25.51
N ALA A 21 -19.68 -7.65 -26.22
CA ALA A 21 -21.04 -7.24 -25.85
C ALA A 21 -21.50 -7.87 -24.52
N ALA A 22 -21.10 -9.12 -24.25
CA ALA A 22 -21.44 -9.79 -23.00
C ALA A 22 -20.74 -9.15 -21.79
N ILE A 23 -19.48 -8.72 -21.94
CA ILE A 23 -18.72 -8.04 -20.88
C ILE A 23 -19.37 -6.70 -20.52
N ILE A 24 -19.79 -5.93 -21.54
CA ILE A 24 -20.43 -4.63 -21.32
C ILE A 24 -21.76 -4.80 -20.59
N ALA A 25 -22.58 -5.79 -20.96
CA ALA A 25 -23.86 -6.05 -20.30
C ALA A 25 -23.69 -6.37 -18.81
N VAL A 26 -22.69 -7.19 -18.45
CA VAL A 26 -22.40 -7.53 -17.05
C VAL A 26 -21.93 -6.30 -16.25
N ALA A 27 -21.07 -5.46 -16.82
CA ALA A 27 -20.59 -4.26 -16.15
C ALA A 27 -21.72 -3.27 -15.82
N VAL A 28 -22.69 -3.10 -16.73
CA VAL A 28 -23.86 -2.22 -16.52
C VAL A 28 -24.75 -2.72 -15.38
N ILE A 29 -24.97 -4.03 -15.28
CA ILE A 29 -25.78 -4.62 -14.20
C ILE A 29 -25.12 -4.40 -12.83
N ILE A 30 -23.79 -4.58 -12.74
CA ILE A 30 -23.04 -4.37 -11.49
C ILE A 30 -23.12 -2.90 -11.06
N ALA A 31 -22.95 -1.96 -11.99
CA ALA A 31 -23.05 -0.53 -11.69
C ALA A 31 -24.44 -0.14 -11.15
N LEU A 32 -25.52 -0.66 -11.74
CA LEU A 32 -26.90 -0.41 -11.29
C LEU A 32 -27.15 -0.92 -9.86
N VAL A 33 -26.61 -2.09 -9.50
CA VAL A 33 -26.77 -2.66 -8.16
C VAL A 33 -26.05 -1.84 -7.09
N LEU A 34 -24.89 -1.27 -7.41
CA LEU A 34 -24.12 -0.45 -6.47
C LEU A 34 -24.78 0.91 -6.18
N VAL A 35 -25.42 1.52 -7.18
CA VAL A 35 -26.14 2.80 -7.00
C VAL A 35 -27.39 2.61 -6.14
N ALA A 36 -28.16 1.53 -6.36
CA ALA A 36 -29.36 1.24 -5.57
C ALA A 36 -29.06 1.04 -4.06
N ARG A 37 -27.91 0.44 -3.72
CA ARG A 37 -27.50 0.24 -2.32
C ARG A 37 -27.08 1.53 -1.60
N ARG A 38 -26.57 2.54 -2.31
CA ARG A 38 -26.12 3.79 -1.69
C ARG A 38 -27.24 4.72 -1.24
N ILE A 39 -28.44 4.57 -1.79
CA ILE A 39 -29.58 5.49 -1.52
C ILE A 39 -30.43 5.03 -0.33
N THR A 40 -30.32 3.77 0.10
CA THR A 40 -31.19 3.18 1.15
C THR A 40 -30.59 3.19 2.56
N SER A 41 -29.42 3.79 2.76
CA SER A 41 -28.74 3.80 4.07
C SER A 41 -28.67 5.20 4.67
N ASP A 42 -29.81 5.72 5.10
CA ASP A 42 -29.94 6.56 6.30
C ASP A 42 -31.40 6.44 6.80
N PRO A 43 -31.63 6.12 8.10
CA PRO A 43 -31.77 7.22 9.05
C PRO A 43 -31.32 6.96 10.52
N ASP A 44 -30.91 8.06 11.15
CA ASP A 44 -31.17 8.60 12.51
C ASP A 44 -30.58 8.03 13.82
N LEU A 45 -29.78 8.93 14.44
CA LEU A 45 -29.82 9.48 15.81
C LEU A 45 -29.42 8.67 17.08
N SER A 46 -28.39 9.25 17.73
CA SER A 46 -28.23 9.53 19.17
C SER A 46 -28.03 8.38 20.17
N GLN A 47 -26.81 8.25 20.71
CA GLN A 47 -26.45 8.52 22.13
C GLN A 47 -25.10 7.85 22.50
N SER A 48 -24.20 8.63 23.12
CA SER A 48 -23.06 8.15 23.91
C SER A 48 -23.57 7.73 25.31
N PRO A 49 -23.05 6.66 25.95
CA PRO A 49 -21.81 6.78 26.73
C PRO A 49 -20.88 5.54 26.76
N MET A 50 -19.58 5.83 26.99
CA MET A 50 -18.56 5.04 27.72
C MET A 50 -18.15 3.63 27.20
N PRO A 51 -16.90 3.43 26.72
CA PRO A 51 -16.46 2.11 26.28
C PRO A 51 -15.97 1.26 27.45
N THR A 52 -16.65 0.13 27.68
CA THR A 52 -16.07 -1.06 28.34
C THR A 52 -15.83 -2.08 27.23
N PRO A 53 -14.59 -2.45 26.86
CA PRO A 53 -14.41 -3.43 25.80
C PRO A 53 -14.58 -4.85 26.37
N VAL A 54 -15.75 -5.43 26.14
CA VAL A 54 -15.94 -6.89 26.18
C VAL A 54 -15.73 -7.41 24.75
N ALA A 55 -14.75 -8.31 24.60
CA ALA A 55 -14.44 -8.96 23.33
C ALA A 55 -15.47 -10.07 23.03
N THR A 56 -15.98 -10.11 21.80
CA THR A 56 -16.48 -11.33 21.15
C THR A 56 -16.27 -11.17 19.64
N PRO A 57 -15.69 -12.18 18.94
CA PRO A 57 -15.26 -12.04 17.56
C PRO A 57 -16.43 -12.30 16.60
N SER A 58 -16.49 -11.56 15.49
CA SER A 58 -17.26 -11.97 14.33
C SER A 58 -16.49 -11.60 13.07
N SER A 59 -16.04 -12.63 12.37
CA SER A 59 -15.29 -12.55 11.12
C SER A 59 -16.12 -11.89 10.02
N ALA A 60 -15.62 -10.77 9.49
CA ALA A 60 -16.04 -10.24 8.20
C ALA A 60 -14.78 -9.74 7.48
N THR A 61 -14.44 -10.39 6.37
CA THR A 61 -13.29 -10.01 5.52
C THR A 61 -13.64 -8.76 4.72
N THR A 62 -13.49 -7.60 5.36
CA THR A 62 -13.40 -6.30 4.71
C THR A 62 -11.96 -6.12 4.19
N PRO A 63 -11.73 -5.65 2.96
CA PRO A 63 -10.39 -5.22 2.58
C PRO A 63 -9.98 -4.06 3.48
N THR A 64 -8.91 -4.23 4.25
CA THR A 64 -8.36 -3.21 5.14
C THR A 64 -8.12 -1.92 4.34
N PRO A 65 -8.73 -0.79 4.69
CA PRO A 65 -8.41 0.48 4.06
C PRO A 65 -6.96 0.84 4.41
N ILE A 66 -6.17 1.21 3.41
CA ILE A 66 -4.86 1.84 3.65
C ILE A 66 -5.13 3.13 4.43
N PRO A 67 -4.51 3.34 5.61
CA PRO A 67 -4.70 4.56 6.39
C PRO A 67 -4.29 5.79 5.56
N ALA A 68 -5.03 6.88 5.72
CA ALA A 68 -4.80 8.13 4.99
C ALA A 68 -3.38 8.67 5.23
N SER A 69 -2.71 9.09 4.15
CA SER A 69 -1.35 9.63 4.21
C SER A 69 -1.30 10.90 5.06
N VAL A 70 -0.36 10.98 6.00
CA VAL A 70 -0.11 12.18 6.84
C VAL A 70 1.28 12.76 6.57
N THR A 71 1.47 14.05 6.83
CA THR A 71 2.74 14.74 6.59
C THR A 71 3.77 14.37 7.65
N ALA A 72 4.91 13.85 7.21
CA ALA A 72 5.92 13.12 7.95
C ALA A 72 6.67 13.91 9.04
N VAL A 73 6.52 15.23 9.15
CA VAL A 73 7.20 15.97 10.21
C VAL A 73 6.53 15.61 11.55
N ALA A 74 7.14 14.65 12.26
CA ALA A 74 6.67 14.05 13.51
C ALA A 74 5.29 13.35 13.45
N SER A 75 4.96 12.71 12.32
CA SER A 75 3.73 11.91 12.22
C SER A 75 4.00 10.42 12.46
N SER A 76 3.34 9.87 13.48
CA SER A 76 3.27 8.44 13.73
C SER A 76 1.96 7.86 13.17
N VAL A 77 2.06 6.80 12.39
CA VAL A 77 0.92 6.15 11.73
C VAL A 77 0.78 4.72 12.23
N PRO A 78 -0.41 4.31 12.71
CA PRO A 78 -0.66 2.91 13.01
C PRO A 78 -0.69 2.10 11.72
N PHE A 79 -0.19 0.89 11.79
CA PHE A 79 -0.26 -0.03 10.66
C PHE A 79 -0.78 -1.40 11.07
N SER A 80 -1.39 -2.07 10.10
CA SER A 80 -1.81 -3.47 10.17
C SER A 80 -1.46 -4.13 8.85
N SER A 81 -0.56 -5.11 8.88
CA SER A 81 -0.20 -5.92 7.73
C SER A 81 -1.05 -7.19 7.70
N LYS A 82 -1.73 -7.42 6.57
CA LYS A 82 -2.60 -8.58 6.38
C LYS A 82 -1.81 -9.89 6.22
N ASP A 83 -0.60 -9.80 5.67
CA ASP A 83 0.18 -10.97 5.27
C ASP A 83 0.76 -11.75 6.45
N ASN A 84 1.14 -11.03 7.51
CA ASN A 84 1.74 -11.59 8.73
C ASN A 84 0.94 -11.28 10.01
N SER A 85 -0.31 -10.79 9.87
CA SER A 85 -1.17 -10.39 11.01
C SER A 85 -0.44 -9.50 12.02
N THR A 86 0.39 -8.59 11.51
CA THR A 86 1.27 -7.76 12.33
C THR A 86 0.73 -6.35 12.44
N GLU A 87 0.69 -5.85 13.65
CA GLU A 87 0.18 -4.53 13.99
C GLU A 87 1.27 -3.73 14.69
N GLY A 88 1.24 -2.42 14.51
CA GLY A 88 2.24 -1.56 15.11
C GLY A 88 2.02 -0.10 14.80
N THR A 89 3.03 0.69 15.08
CA THR A 89 3.13 2.09 14.65
C THR A 89 4.49 2.32 14.02
N TRP A 90 4.56 3.24 13.07
CA TRP A 90 5.84 3.72 12.58
C TRP A 90 5.79 5.23 12.40
N SER A 91 6.94 5.87 12.45
CA SER A 91 7.09 7.30 12.25
C SER A 91 8.35 7.62 11.46
N ILE A 92 8.29 8.73 10.74
CA ILE A 92 9.48 9.43 10.28
C ILE A 92 9.76 10.52 11.31
N ASP A 93 10.86 10.36 12.04
CA ASP A 93 11.25 11.24 13.13
C ASP A 93 12.00 12.47 12.60
N ASP A 94 12.74 12.30 11.50
CA ASP A 94 13.49 13.38 10.83
C ASP A 94 13.64 13.11 9.32
N VAL A 95 13.73 14.19 8.54
CA VAL A 95 13.94 14.16 7.08
C VAL A 95 15.10 15.10 6.74
N SER A 96 16.19 14.55 6.21
CA SER A 96 17.36 15.30 5.79
C SER A 96 17.62 15.11 4.30
N TRP A 97 17.49 16.18 3.53
CA TRP A 97 17.76 16.20 2.09
C TRP A 97 19.25 16.43 1.80
N GLY A 98 19.85 15.50 1.06
CA GLY A 98 21.20 15.59 0.51
C GLY A 98 21.21 15.93 -0.99
N PRO A 99 22.39 15.99 -1.62
CA PRO A 99 22.51 16.14 -3.06
C PRO A 99 22.13 14.84 -3.77
N GLY A 100 20.88 14.75 -4.24
CA GLY A 100 20.38 13.60 -4.99
C GLY A 100 19.94 12.41 -4.14
N SER A 101 19.77 12.60 -2.83
CA SER A 101 19.25 11.61 -1.92
C SER A 101 18.51 12.25 -0.75
N VAL A 102 17.72 11.44 -0.04
CA VAL A 102 17.11 11.80 1.24
C VAL A 102 17.45 10.75 2.27
N THR A 103 17.77 11.20 3.48
CA THR A 103 17.93 10.35 4.65
C THR A 103 16.74 10.55 5.57
N LEU A 104 16.02 9.47 5.84
CA LEU A 104 14.90 9.42 6.75
C LEU A 104 15.36 8.77 8.06
N THR A 105 15.12 9.44 9.18
CA THR A 105 15.24 8.80 10.50
C THR A 105 13.88 8.19 10.84
N VAL A 106 13.85 6.88 11.08
CA VAL A 106 12.61 6.10 11.19
C VAL A 106 12.57 5.34 12.49
N THR A 107 11.38 5.29 13.07
CA THR A 107 11.05 4.47 14.22
C THR A 107 9.92 3.51 13.86
N ILE A 108 10.04 2.23 14.25
CA ILE A 108 8.99 1.22 14.09
C ILE A 108 8.78 0.53 15.43
N GLU A 109 7.53 0.43 15.86
CA GLU A 109 7.11 -0.33 17.04
C GLU A 109 6.09 -1.37 16.64
N VAL A 110 6.35 -2.64 16.95
CA VAL A 110 5.41 -3.74 16.69
C VAL A 110 4.68 -4.09 17.98
N THR A 111 3.36 -3.98 17.97
CA THR A 111 2.51 -4.28 19.13
C THR A 111 1.96 -5.70 19.10
N ARG A 112 1.75 -6.25 17.89
CA ARG A 112 1.25 -7.62 17.67
C ARG A 112 1.91 -8.23 16.45
N GLY A 113 2.16 -9.54 16.48
CA GLY A 113 2.81 -10.25 15.38
C GLY A 113 4.31 -10.00 15.34
N SER A 114 4.96 -10.39 14.26
CA SER A 114 6.40 -10.18 14.05
C SER A 114 6.62 -9.63 12.66
N LEU A 115 7.38 -8.54 12.58
CA LEU A 115 7.68 -7.88 11.32
C LEU A 115 9.08 -8.26 10.84
N SER A 116 9.16 -9.01 9.76
CA SER A 116 10.40 -9.28 9.02
C SER A 116 10.26 -8.76 7.58
N ASP A 117 11.38 -8.70 6.85
CA ASP A 117 11.43 -8.43 5.42
C ASP A 117 10.69 -7.17 4.97
N TYR A 118 10.71 -6.11 5.79
CA TYR A 118 10.11 -4.83 5.44
C TYR A 118 11.09 -3.93 4.69
N THR A 119 10.56 -3.03 3.88
CA THR A 119 11.36 -2.04 3.16
C THR A 119 10.59 -0.72 3.00
N PHE A 120 11.27 0.29 2.45
CA PHE A 120 10.73 1.61 2.20
C PHE A 120 10.93 2.01 0.73
N PHE A 121 9.93 2.68 0.18
CA PHE A 121 9.98 3.29 -1.14
C PHE A 121 9.60 4.76 -1.04
N ILE A 122 10.10 5.57 -1.96
CA ILE A 122 9.63 6.94 -2.17
C ILE A 122 8.99 7.03 -3.54
N MET A 123 7.76 7.50 -3.58
CA MET A 123 7.07 7.91 -4.80
C MET A 123 7.05 9.43 -4.89
N GLU A 124 7.65 10.00 -5.93
CA GLU A 124 7.57 11.43 -6.21
C GLU A 124 6.12 11.84 -6.51
N ASN A 125 5.61 12.89 -5.85
CA ASN A 125 4.20 13.26 -5.97
C ASN A 125 3.87 13.85 -7.36
N GLU A 126 4.82 14.52 -8.00
CA GLU A 126 4.61 15.19 -9.31
C GLU A 126 4.88 14.26 -10.51
N SER A 127 5.84 13.33 -10.39
CA SER A 127 6.30 12.50 -11.51
C SER A 127 5.87 11.03 -11.43
N THR A 128 5.35 10.59 -10.28
CA THR A 128 5.06 9.19 -9.92
C THR A 128 6.27 8.25 -10.01
N ASN A 129 7.47 8.80 -10.17
CA ASN A 129 8.70 8.02 -10.19
C ASN A 129 8.96 7.41 -8.81
N ILE A 130 9.43 6.16 -8.79
CA ILE A 130 9.56 5.39 -7.55
C ILE A 130 11.02 5.01 -7.34
N HIS A 131 11.49 5.31 -6.13
CA HIS A 131 12.85 5.06 -5.68
C HIS A 131 12.81 4.09 -4.50
N GLU A 132 13.74 3.14 -4.49
CA GLU A 132 13.86 2.15 -3.42
C GLU A 132 14.90 2.60 -2.40
N ALA A 133 14.70 2.24 -1.14
CA ALA A 133 15.70 2.40 -0.10
C ALA A 133 17.01 1.70 -0.44
N SER A 134 18.11 2.42 -0.30
CA SER A 134 19.44 1.83 -0.33
C SER A 134 19.57 0.85 0.85
N LEU A 135 20.00 -0.38 0.55
CA LEU A 135 20.23 -1.41 1.55
C LEU A 135 21.73 -1.52 1.90
N PRO A 136 22.08 -1.94 3.14
CA PRO A 136 21.18 -2.11 4.27
C PRO A 136 20.86 -0.76 4.95
N PRO A 137 19.69 -0.63 5.61
CA PRO A 137 19.45 0.49 6.51
C PRO A 137 20.44 0.47 7.69
N THR A 138 20.55 1.59 8.40
CA THR A 138 21.46 1.70 9.56
C THR A 138 20.71 1.57 10.88
N GLY A 139 21.47 1.36 11.98
CA GLY A 139 20.91 1.25 13.32
C GLY A 139 20.37 -0.15 13.59
N THR A 140 19.16 -0.22 14.14
CA THR A 140 18.44 -1.49 14.44
C THR A 140 17.36 -1.81 13.42
N LEU A 141 17.27 -1.02 12.34
CA LEU A 141 16.42 -1.31 11.20
C LEU A 141 17.05 -2.44 10.36
N GLY A 142 16.20 -3.22 9.70
CA GLY A 142 16.59 -4.37 8.87
C GLY A 142 16.49 -5.73 9.57
N ASP A 143 16.43 -5.76 10.90
CA ASP A 143 16.21 -6.98 11.68
C ASP A 143 14.71 -7.29 11.86
N THR A 144 14.40 -8.55 12.16
CA THR A 144 13.06 -8.97 12.56
C THR A 144 12.64 -8.30 13.87
N ILE A 145 11.52 -7.59 13.84
CA ILE A 145 10.96 -6.89 15.00
C ILE A 145 9.89 -7.77 15.65
N SER A 146 10.19 -8.23 16.86
CA SER A 146 9.29 -9.03 17.69
C SER A 146 8.18 -8.17 18.32
N PRO A 147 7.06 -8.77 18.76
CA PRO A 147 5.99 -8.02 19.41
C PRO A 147 6.50 -7.39 20.72
N GLY A 148 6.04 -6.17 21.00
CA GLY A 148 6.47 -5.36 22.14
C GLY A 148 7.85 -4.70 21.96
N HIS A 149 8.47 -4.84 20.78
CA HIS A 149 9.77 -4.24 20.50
C HIS A 149 9.68 -3.04 19.58
N LYS A 150 10.66 -2.16 19.75
CA LYS A 150 10.81 -0.92 19.01
C LYS A 150 12.21 -0.88 18.40
N VAL A 151 12.29 -0.55 17.12
CA VAL A 151 13.54 -0.33 16.40
C VAL A 151 13.60 1.09 15.87
N HIS A 152 14.83 1.56 15.70
CA HIS A 152 15.16 2.90 15.27
C HIS A 152 16.42 2.88 14.41
N GLY A 153 16.44 3.74 13.39
CA GLY A 153 17.57 3.82 12.49
C GLY A 153 17.36 4.84 11.38
N THR A 154 18.27 4.83 10.41
CA THR A 154 18.14 5.69 9.22
C THR A 154 18.08 4.88 7.94
N VAL A 155 17.30 5.40 6.99
CA VAL A 155 17.11 4.85 5.65
C VAL A 155 17.50 5.94 4.66
N THR A 156 18.39 5.62 3.73
CA THR A 156 18.77 6.54 2.65
C THR A 156 18.14 6.08 1.35
N ILE A 157 17.61 7.02 0.58
CA ILE A 157 16.97 6.77 -0.71
C ILE A 157 17.54 7.77 -1.73
N ASP A 158 18.13 7.25 -2.80
CA ASP A 158 18.61 8.06 -3.92
C ASP A 158 17.42 8.57 -4.73
N CYS A 159 17.15 9.87 -4.65
CA CYS A 159 16.03 10.52 -5.33
C CYS A 159 16.28 12.02 -5.48
N PRO A 160 15.70 12.67 -6.51
CA PRO A 160 15.74 14.11 -6.61
C PRO A 160 14.97 14.75 -5.43
N ARG A 161 15.40 15.95 -5.02
CA ARG A 161 14.71 16.71 -3.98
C ARG A 161 13.34 17.17 -4.50
N ALA A 162 12.28 16.53 -4.02
CA ALA A 162 10.90 16.82 -4.39
C ALA A 162 9.94 16.39 -3.27
N ASP A 163 8.74 16.98 -3.26
CA ASP A 163 7.65 16.48 -2.42
C ASP A 163 7.32 15.04 -2.81
N ALA A 164 7.23 14.16 -1.81
CA ALA A 164 7.13 12.74 -2.08
C ALA A 164 6.30 12.00 -1.02
N THR A 165 5.92 10.77 -1.34
CA THR A 165 5.23 9.85 -0.45
C THR A 165 6.13 8.66 -0.15
N VAL A 166 6.52 8.52 1.11
CA VAL A 166 7.25 7.38 1.64
C VAL A 166 6.25 6.25 1.89
N MET A 167 6.42 5.13 1.21
CA MET A 167 5.64 3.92 1.40
C MET A 167 6.43 2.95 2.28
N PHE A 168 5.80 2.49 3.35
CA PHE A 168 6.28 1.39 4.16
C PHE A 168 5.62 0.11 3.69
N THR A 169 6.41 -0.90 3.32
CA THR A 169 5.90 -2.13 2.68
C THR A 169 6.42 -3.38 3.37
N HIS A 170 5.65 -4.46 3.24
CA HIS A 170 6.07 -5.81 3.60
C HIS A 170 6.62 -6.52 2.37
N GLY A 171 7.67 -7.32 2.56
CA GLY A 171 8.30 -8.14 1.52
C GLY A 171 9.18 -7.34 0.55
N SER A 172 9.83 -8.06 -0.35
CA SER A 172 10.59 -7.46 -1.45
C SER A 172 9.62 -6.83 -2.47
N GLY A 173 9.74 -5.52 -2.69
CA GLY A 173 8.92 -4.78 -3.65
C GLY A 173 7.66 -4.15 -3.07
N MET A 174 6.87 -3.50 -3.93
CA MET A 174 5.64 -2.76 -3.56
C MET A 174 4.37 -3.63 -3.50
N SER A 175 4.50 -4.95 -3.50
CA SER A 175 3.35 -5.87 -3.61
C SER A 175 2.41 -5.80 -2.40
N SER A 176 2.93 -5.44 -1.22
CA SER A 176 2.18 -5.39 0.04
C SER A 176 2.43 -4.06 0.76
N PRO A 177 1.83 -2.95 0.31
CA PRO A 177 1.93 -1.68 1.00
C PRO A 177 1.22 -1.76 2.36
N ILE A 178 1.95 -1.40 3.42
CA ILE A 178 1.45 -1.40 4.78
C ILE A 178 0.78 -0.03 5.07
N SER A 179 1.51 1.06 4.83
CA SER A 179 1.04 2.44 5.05
C SER A 179 1.99 3.45 4.39
N ALA A 180 1.62 4.72 4.38
CA ALA A 180 2.41 5.76 3.72
C ALA A 180 2.41 7.10 4.48
N LEU A 181 3.50 7.85 4.33
CA LEU A 181 3.74 9.16 4.91
C LEU A 181 4.23 10.13 3.85
N THR A 182 3.75 11.38 3.84
CA THR A 182 4.22 12.39 2.87
C THR A 182 5.37 13.21 3.42
N ILE A 183 6.46 13.35 2.67
CA ILE A 183 7.61 14.21 3.00
C ILE A 183 7.61 15.44 2.10
N LYS A 184 8.17 16.55 2.62
CA LYS A 184 8.31 17.81 1.90
C LYS A 184 9.77 18.10 1.58
N ALA A 185 10.01 18.69 0.41
CA ALA A 185 11.32 19.19 -0.01
C ALA A 185 11.68 20.52 0.64
#